data_AF-R6XQI8-F1
#
_entry.id   AF-R6XQI8-F1
#
_cell.length_a   1.000
_cell.length_b   1.000
_cell.length_c   1.000
_cell.angle_alpha   90.00
_cell.angle_beta   90.00
_cell.angle_gamma   90.00
#
_symmetry.space_group_name_H-M   'P 1'
#
loop_
_entity.id
_entity.type
_entity.pdbx_description
1 polymer ?
#
loop_
_entity_poly.entity_id
_entity_poly.type
_entity_poly.pdbx_seq_one_letter_code
_entity_poly.pdbx_strand_id
1 'polypeptide(L)'
;MRRESTGSMSLASYLKDRILLILLQIVCLGFLLFFLRITGYPKSNCILITVVLGLVFLVWLSVHYFSRRNYFKKMKEMMEQIDQRYLLGELMPDSVHLEDQIYRELIRKSNKSVIERIRAIEDEKKEYREYIESWVHEIKAPITGIDLMCENHKETLTRRIALENRKIENYVDMALYYARSDEVYQDYMIRETDLG
;
A
#
# COMPACT_ATOMS: atom_id res chain seq x y z
N MET A 1 0.76 -4.63 17.33
CA MET A 1 1.34 -3.55 16.48
C MET A 1 2.78 -3.31 16.90
N ARG A 2 3.73 -3.81 16.11
CA ARG A 2 5.18 -3.63 16.35
C ARG A 2 5.55 -2.24 15.83
N ARG A 3 5.97 -1.33 16.71
CA ARG A 3 6.59 -0.06 16.30
C ARG A 3 7.88 -0.42 15.56
N GLU A 4 7.81 -0.51 14.24
CA GLU A 4 9.00 -0.51 13.41
C GLU A 4 9.69 0.83 13.63
N SER A 5 10.86 0.76 14.26
CA SER A 5 11.81 1.85 14.37
C SER A 5 12.10 2.33 12.95
N THR A 6 11.33 3.33 12.49
CA THR A 6 11.62 4.05 11.26
C THR A 6 13.02 4.61 11.40
N GLY A 7 13.98 3.98 10.72
CA GLY A 7 15.38 4.39 10.74
C GLY A 7 15.44 5.85 10.38
N SER A 8 15.65 6.71 11.39
CA SER A 8 16.07 8.07 11.14
C SER A 8 17.33 7.95 10.30
N MET A 9 17.41 8.65 9.17
CA MET A 9 18.67 8.80 8.44
C MET A 9 19.66 9.53 9.34
N SER A 10 20.28 8.78 10.26
CA SER A 10 21.35 9.25 11.10
C SER A 10 22.48 9.66 10.16
N LEU A 11 23.09 10.81 10.45
CA LEU A 11 24.26 11.30 9.74
C LEU A 11 25.31 10.18 9.59
N ALA A 12 25.43 9.30 10.59
CA ALA A 12 26.31 8.14 10.59
C ALA A 12 26.01 7.13 9.45
N SER A 13 24.73 6.85 9.16
CA SER A 13 24.35 5.90 8.09
C SER A 13 24.67 6.47 6.71
N TYR A 14 24.45 7.78 6.54
CA TYR A 14 24.78 8.48 5.30
C TYR A 14 26.29 8.60 5.07
N LEU A 15 27.05 8.92 6.12
CA LEU A 15 28.53 8.93 6.10
C LEU A 15 29.10 7.54 5.78
N LYS A 16 28.48 6.47 6.31
CA LYS A 16 28.87 5.09 6.03
C LYS A 16 28.62 4.70 4.58
N ASP A 17 27.49 5.12 4.01
CA ASP A 17 27.16 4.88 2.60
C ASP A 17 28.15 5.58 1.64
N ARG A 18 28.61 6.78 2.01
CA ARG A 18 29.58 7.56 1.21
C ARG A 18 31.02 7.42 1.68
N ILE A 19 31.35 6.41 2.49
CA ILE A 19 32.69 6.24 3.09
C ILE A 19 33.78 6.10 2.01
N LEU A 20 33.46 5.44 0.88
CA LEU A 20 34.38 5.29 -0.24
C LEU A 20 34.71 6.63 -0.91
N LEU A 21 33.71 7.51 -1.08
CA LEU A 21 33.93 8.85 -1.63
C LEU A 21 34.75 9.73 -0.68
N ILE A 22 34.49 9.63 0.62
CA ILE A 22 35.24 10.36 1.65
C ILE A 22 36.69 9.87 1.70
N LEU A 23 36.91 8.55 1.64
CA LEU A 23 38.24 7.96 1.62
C LEU A 23 39.00 8.38 0.36
N LEU A 24 38.36 8.35 -0.82
CA LEU A 24 38.93 8.83 -2.07
C LEU A 24 39.35 10.31 -1.95
N GLN A 25 38.50 11.15 -1.37
CA GLN A 25 38.81 12.57 -1.17
C GLN A 25 40.01 12.78 -0.23
N ILE A 26 40.10 12.02 0.86
CA ILE A 26 41.24 12.08 1.79
C ILE A 26 42.53 11.66 1.08
N VAL A 27 42.48 10.60 0.27
CA VAL A 27 43.62 10.15 -0.53
C VAL A 27 44.06 11.21 -1.54
N CYS A 28 43.11 11.83 -2.26
CA CYS A 28 43.40 12.92 -3.20
C CYS A 28 44.03 14.14 -2.51
N LEU A 29 43.49 14.56 -1.36
CA LEU A 29 44.06 15.66 -0.58
C LEU A 29 45.45 15.32 -0.03
N GLY A 30 45.66 14.09 0.42
CA GLY A 30 46.97 13.60 0.88
C GLY A 30 48.01 13.60 -0.23
N PHE A 31 47.64 13.13 -1.43
CA PHE A 31 48.52 13.15 -2.60
C PHE A 31 48.84 14.58 -3.05
N LEU A 32 47.85 15.47 -3.05
CA LEU A 32 48.03 16.88 -3.36
C LEU A 32 48.97 17.56 -2.37
N LEU A 33 48.78 17.33 -1.06
CA LEU A 33 49.69 17.83 -0.02
C LEU A 33 51.12 17.31 -0.20
N PHE A 34 51.28 16.02 -0.52
CA PHE A 34 52.58 15.41 -0.78
C PHE A 34 53.28 16.05 -1.98
N PHE A 35 52.56 16.23 -3.08
CA PHE A 35 53.06 16.88 -4.29
C PHE A 35 53.49 18.34 -4.02
N LEU A 36 52.63 19.13 -3.36
CA LEU A 36 52.95 20.53 -3.04
C LEU A 36 54.19 20.64 -2.15
N ARG A 37 54.39 19.70 -1.21
CA ARG A 37 55.58 19.67 -0.36
C ARG A 37 56.85 19.35 -1.13
N ILE A 38 56.80 18.43 -2.10
CA ILE A 38 57.95 18.09 -2.95
C ILE A 38 58.34 19.27 -3.85
N THR A 39 57.36 19.99 -4.39
CA THR A 39 57.59 21.16 -5.26
C THR A 39 58.09 22.42 -4.52
N GLY A 40 58.27 22.37 -3.20
CA GLY A 40 58.91 23.44 -2.43
C GLY A 40 58.03 24.65 -2.11
N TYR A 41 56.69 24.54 -2.25
CA TYR A 41 55.78 25.63 -1.89
C TYR A 41 55.85 25.96 -0.38
N PRO A 42 55.68 27.24 0.00
CA PRO A 42 55.62 27.62 1.41
C PRO A 42 54.43 26.93 2.09
N LYS A 43 54.66 26.45 3.33
CA LYS A 43 53.66 25.68 4.10
C LYS A 43 52.32 26.40 4.24
N SER A 44 52.32 27.73 4.27
CA SER A 44 51.10 28.57 4.33
C SER A 44 50.20 28.34 3.11
N ASN A 45 50.75 28.33 1.90
CA ASN A 45 49.98 28.13 0.67
C ASN A 45 49.41 26.71 0.59
N CYS A 46 50.17 25.70 1.03
CA CYS A 46 49.68 24.31 1.08
C CYS A 46 48.47 24.18 2.00
N ILE A 47 48.53 24.79 3.19
CA ILE A 47 47.43 24.76 4.17
C ILE A 47 46.20 25.48 3.61
N LEU A 48 46.38 26.66 3.01
CA LEU A 48 45.29 27.43 2.42
C LEU A 48 44.55 26.63 1.34
N ILE A 49 45.27 26.01 0.40
CA ILE A 49 44.67 25.21 -0.68
C ILE A 49 43.91 24.01 -0.11
N THR A 50 44.50 23.27 0.83
CA THR A 50 43.84 22.12 1.47
C THR A 50 42.58 22.52 2.24
N VAL A 51 42.63 23.63 2.98
CA VAL A 51 41.47 24.14 3.73
C VAL A 51 40.36 24.55 2.78
N VAL A 52 40.66 25.29 1.71
CA VAL A 52 39.66 25.73 0.72
C VAL A 52 39.01 24.52 0.05
N LEU A 53 39.80 23.55 -0.43
CA LEU A 53 39.27 22.34 -1.07
C LEU A 53 38.45 21.47 -0.10
N GLY A 54 38.88 21.36 1.15
CA GLY A 54 38.13 20.67 2.21
C GLY A 54 36.79 21.36 2.50
N LEU A 55 36.77 22.69 2.52
CA LEU A 55 35.56 23.50 2.74
C LEU A 55 34.57 23.33 1.58
N VAL A 56 35.04 23.38 0.33
CA VAL A 56 34.22 23.13 -0.87
C VAL A 56 33.61 21.73 -0.81
N PHE A 57 34.39 20.71 -0.46
CA PHE A 57 33.89 19.34 -0.30
C PHE A 57 32.84 19.22 0.82
N LEU A 58 33.07 19.89 1.96
CA LEU A 58 32.12 19.92 3.08
C LEU A 58 30.80 20.59 2.70
N VAL A 59 30.85 21.70 1.96
CA VAL A 59 29.64 22.40 1.48
C VAL A 59 28.89 21.50 0.50
N TRP A 60 29.57 20.89 -0.45
CA TRP A 60 28.97 19.94 -1.40
C TRP A 60 28.28 18.76 -0.68
N LEU A 61 28.97 18.16 0.29
CA LEU A 61 28.44 17.05 1.06
C LEU A 61 27.24 17.45 1.92
N SER A 62 27.27 18.66 2.48
CA SER A 62 26.17 19.23 3.26
C SER A 62 24.93 19.47 2.40
N VAL A 63 25.07 20.10 1.23
CA VAL A 63 23.96 20.33 0.28
C VAL A 63 23.34 19.01 -0.16
N HIS A 64 24.16 18.02 -0.51
CA HIS A 64 23.68 16.69 -0.91
C HIS A 64 22.95 15.99 0.25
N TYR A 65 23.46 16.09 1.48
CA TYR A 65 22.81 15.54 2.67
C TYR A 65 21.45 16.19 2.94
N PHE A 66 21.36 17.52 2.90
CA PHE A 66 20.11 18.25 3.11
C PHE A 66 19.06 17.91 2.04
N SER A 67 19.47 17.83 0.78
CA SER A 67 18.59 17.43 -0.33
C SER A 67 18.02 16.03 -0.11
N ARG A 68 18.88 15.05 0.22
CA ARG A 68 18.48 13.66 0.50
C ARG A 68 17.56 13.59 1.71
N ARG A 69 17.89 14.29 2.80
CA ARG A 69 17.07 14.34 4.01
C ARG A 69 15.68 14.90 3.74
N ASN A 70 15.58 15.96 2.94
CA ASN A 70 14.29 16.54 2.59
C ASN A 70 13.43 15.59 1.72
N TYR A 71 14.06 14.89 0.77
CA TYR A 71 13.39 13.89 -0.05
C TYR A 71 12.77 12.75 0.78
N PHE A 72 13.55 12.14 1.67
CA PHE A 72 13.06 11.07 2.55
C PHE A 72 12.03 11.57 3.57
N LYS A 73 12.16 12.82 4.05
CA LYS A 73 11.14 13.42 4.92
C LYS A 73 9.80 13.53 4.22
N LYS A 74 9.79 14.05 2.98
CA LYS A 74 8.57 14.13 2.15
C LYS A 74 7.97 12.76 1.89
N MET A 75 8.79 11.77 1.53
CA MET A 75 8.31 10.39 1.34
C MET A 75 7.66 9.82 2.61
N LYS A 76 8.23 10.08 3.79
CA LYS A 76 7.68 9.61 5.05
C LYS A 76 6.36 10.30 5.41
N GLU A 77 6.31 11.63 5.26
CA GLU A 77 5.08 12.40 5.49
C GLU A 77 3.95 11.93 4.57
N MET A 78 4.25 11.66 3.30
CA MET A 78 3.28 11.07 2.36
C MET A 78 2.82 9.68 2.82
N MET A 79 3.74 8.82 3.28
CA MET A 79 3.39 7.47 3.74
C MET A 79 2.50 7.48 5.01
N GLU A 80 2.63 8.49 5.87
CA GLU A 80 1.76 8.65 7.05
C GLU A 80 0.36 9.16 6.71
N GLN A 81 0.18 9.83 5.57
CA GLN A 81 -1.12 10.37 5.11
C GLN A 81 -1.90 9.40 4.21
N ILE A 82 -1.25 8.35 3.70
CA ILE A 82 -1.87 7.40 2.76
C ILE A 82 -2.54 6.26 3.54
N ASP A 83 -3.86 6.16 3.44
CA ASP A 83 -4.65 5.05 3.98
C ASP A 83 -4.37 3.73 3.22
N GLN A 84 -4.20 3.83 1.90
CA GLN A 84 -3.94 2.70 1.00
C GLN A 84 -2.49 2.68 0.51
N ARG A 85 -1.62 1.97 1.24
CA ARG A 85 -0.15 1.94 1.02
C ARG A 85 0.28 1.51 -0.39
N TYR A 86 -0.59 0.82 -1.14
CA TYR A 86 -0.34 0.46 -2.52
C TYR A 86 -0.44 1.64 -3.51
N LEU A 87 -0.69 2.88 -3.09
CA LEU A 87 -0.55 4.08 -3.94
C LEU A 87 0.83 4.76 -3.84
N LEU A 88 1.74 4.24 -3.01
CA LEU A 88 3.03 4.87 -2.73
C LEU A 88 3.84 5.20 -4.00
N GLY A 89 3.88 4.29 -4.98
CA GLY A 89 4.64 4.49 -6.22
C GLY A 89 4.15 5.67 -7.08
N GLU A 90 2.87 6.03 -7.00
CA GLU A 90 2.33 7.18 -7.73
C GLU A 90 2.63 8.50 -7.00
N LEU A 91 2.59 8.47 -5.68
CA LEU A 91 2.77 9.63 -4.81
C LEU A 91 4.25 9.96 -4.52
N MET A 92 5.20 9.11 -4.93
CA MET A 92 6.63 9.42 -4.75
C MET A 92 7.00 10.74 -5.46
N PRO A 93 7.69 11.67 -4.77
CA PRO A 93 8.13 12.92 -5.37
C PRO A 93 9.16 12.66 -6.48
N ASP A 94 9.17 13.53 -7.48
CA ASP A 94 10.18 13.46 -8.54
C ASP A 94 11.59 13.63 -7.95
N SER A 95 12.50 12.75 -8.37
CA SER A 95 13.92 12.85 -8.05
C SER A 95 14.74 12.91 -9.33
N VAL A 96 15.80 13.71 -9.27
CA VAL A 96 16.82 13.83 -10.32
C VAL A 96 17.81 12.65 -10.31
N HIS A 97 17.81 11.82 -9.26
CA HIS A 97 18.71 10.67 -9.17
C HIS A 97 18.13 9.48 -9.94
N LEU A 98 18.93 8.87 -10.82
CA LEU A 98 18.53 7.71 -11.63
C LEU A 98 18.06 6.53 -10.76
N GLU A 99 18.75 6.27 -9.65
CA GLU A 99 18.38 5.20 -8.69
C GLU A 99 16.95 5.40 -8.17
N ASP A 100 16.59 6.63 -7.77
CA ASP A 100 15.27 6.93 -7.23
C ASP A 100 14.17 6.76 -8.30
N GLN A 101 14.47 7.07 -9.56
CA GLN A 101 13.54 6.87 -10.68
C GLN A 101 13.29 5.37 -10.93
N ILE A 102 14.36 4.56 -10.90
CA ILE A 102 14.25 3.10 -11.02
C ILE A 102 13.44 2.54 -9.86
N TYR A 103 13.72 2.96 -8.61
CA TYR A 103 12.95 2.53 -7.45
C TYR A 103 11.47 2.92 -7.57
N ARG A 104 11.17 4.14 -8.00
CA ARG A 104 9.79 4.59 -8.24
C ARG A 104 9.09 3.72 -9.27
N GLU A 105 9.74 3.41 -10.38
CA GLU A 105 9.15 2.58 -11.43
C GLU A 105 8.87 1.14 -10.93
N LEU A 106 9.81 0.53 -10.22
CA LEU A 106 9.65 -0.80 -9.64
C LEU A 106 8.48 -0.84 -8.65
N ILE A 107 8.40 0.16 -7.76
CA ILE A 107 7.31 0.25 -6.79
C ILE A 107 5.99 0.50 -7.50
N ARG A 108 5.95 1.36 -8.53
CA ARG A 108 4.74 1.61 -9.33
C ARG A 108 4.25 0.33 -10.03
N LYS A 109 5.16 -0.46 -10.61
CA LYS A 109 4.83 -1.76 -11.23
C LYS A 109 4.28 -2.75 -10.21
N SER A 110 4.93 -2.86 -9.03
CA SER A 110 4.47 -3.74 -7.96
C SER A 110 3.08 -3.33 -7.45
N ASN A 111 2.87 -2.04 -7.20
CA ASN A 111 1.61 -1.48 -6.76
C ASN A 111 0.49 -1.71 -7.77
N LYS A 112 0.78 -1.53 -9.06
CA LYS A 112 -0.19 -1.81 -10.14
C LYS A 112 -0.68 -3.26 -10.11
N SER A 113 0.24 -4.22 -9.93
CA SER A 113 -0.13 -5.64 -9.84
C SER A 113 -1.02 -5.94 -8.62
N VAL A 114 -0.78 -5.27 -7.49
CA VAL A 114 -1.64 -5.41 -6.29
C VAL A 114 -3.04 -4.84 -6.56
N ILE A 115 -3.13 -3.66 -7.17
CA ILE A 115 -4.42 -3.04 -7.53
C ILE A 115 -5.21 -3.94 -8.48
N GLU A 116 -4.56 -4.49 -9.51
CA GLU A 116 -5.18 -5.43 -10.45
C GLU A 116 -5.67 -6.69 -9.73
N ARG A 117 -4.91 -7.20 -8.75
CA ARG A 117 -5.33 -8.36 -7.96
C ARG A 117 -6.53 -8.05 -7.06
N ILE A 118 -6.57 -6.87 -6.44
CA ILE A 118 -7.72 -6.43 -5.63
C ILE A 118 -8.96 -6.34 -6.51
N ARG A 119 -8.86 -5.69 -7.67
CA ARG A 119 -9.96 -5.59 -8.64
C ARG A 119 -10.45 -6.96 -9.10
N ALA A 120 -9.55 -7.89 -9.39
CA ALA A 120 -9.92 -9.25 -9.77
C ALA A 120 -10.71 -9.98 -8.66
N ILE A 121 -10.35 -9.76 -7.38
CA ILE A 121 -11.09 -10.34 -6.24
C ILE A 121 -12.46 -9.65 -6.08
N GLU A 122 -12.54 -8.35 -6.28
CA GLU A 122 -13.80 -7.60 -6.25
C GLU A 122 -14.75 -8.05 -7.37
N ASP A 123 -14.22 -8.24 -8.58
CA ASP A 123 -14.97 -8.75 -9.73
C ASP A 123 -15.45 -10.20 -9.48
N GLU A 124 -14.59 -11.08 -8.96
CA GLU A 124 -14.95 -12.47 -8.61
C GLU A 124 -16.05 -12.50 -7.52
N LYS A 125 -15.97 -11.64 -6.51
CA LYS A 125 -17.02 -11.50 -5.49
C LYS A 125 -18.34 -11.04 -6.09
N LYS A 126 -18.29 -10.10 -7.05
CA LYS A 126 -19.48 -9.60 -7.73
C LYS A 126 -20.13 -10.69 -8.57
N GLU A 127 -19.35 -11.42 -9.37
CA GLU A 127 -19.84 -12.55 -10.16
C GLU A 127 -20.46 -13.64 -9.27
N TYR A 128 -19.82 -13.95 -8.13
CA TYR A 128 -20.37 -14.89 -7.15
C TYR A 128 -21.73 -14.44 -6.60
N ARG A 129 -21.89 -13.14 -6.29
CA ARG A 129 -23.17 -12.59 -5.83
C ARG A 129 -24.25 -12.69 -6.90
N GLU A 130 -23.94 -12.27 -8.12
CA GLU A 130 -24.88 -12.34 -9.26
C GLU A 130 -25.32 -13.79 -9.52
N TYR A 131 -24.39 -14.74 -9.40
CA TYR A 131 -24.69 -16.17 -9.49
C TYR A 131 -25.66 -16.64 -8.41
N ILE A 132 -25.43 -16.29 -7.14
CA ILE A 132 -26.34 -16.67 -6.04
C ILE A 132 -27.72 -16.03 -6.22
N GLU A 133 -27.78 -14.75 -6.62
CA GLU A 133 -29.05 -14.07 -6.88
C GLU A 133 -29.85 -14.76 -7.98
N SER A 134 -29.21 -15.08 -9.11
CA SER A 134 -29.85 -15.84 -10.21
C SER A 134 -30.33 -17.22 -9.75
N TRP A 135 -29.49 -17.96 -9.03
CA TRP A 135 -29.83 -19.28 -8.51
C TRP A 135 -31.03 -19.24 -7.53
N VAL A 136 -31.09 -18.24 -6.65
CA VAL A 136 -32.23 -18.04 -5.74
C VAL A 136 -33.51 -17.75 -6.54
N HIS A 137 -33.44 -16.90 -7.56
CA HIS A 137 -34.59 -16.63 -8.43
C HIS A 137 -35.11 -17.89 -9.13
N GLU A 138 -34.20 -18.73 -9.65
CA GLU A 138 -34.55 -19.99 -10.30
C GLU A 138 -35.15 -21.02 -9.34
N ILE A 139 -34.62 -21.14 -8.11
CA ILE A 139 -35.14 -22.08 -7.10
C ILE A 139 -36.47 -21.64 -6.50
N LYS A 140 -36.78 -20.35 -6.45
CA LYS A 140 -38.10 -19.89 -5.97
C LYS A 140 -39.24 -20.38 -6.86
N ALA A 141 -39.03 -20.49 -8.18
CA ALA A 141 -40.07 -20.97 -9.09
C ALA A 141 -40.62 -22.38 -8.76
N PRO A 142 -39.80 -23.45 -8.60
CA PRO A 142 -40.28 -24.76 -8.19
C PRO A 142 -40.81 -24.78 -6.75
N ILE A 143 -40.27 -23.98 -5.82
CA ILE A 143 -40.83 -23.84 -4.46
C ILE A 143 -42.28 -23.36 -4.53
N THR A 144 -42.54 -22.29 -5.29
CA THR A 144 -43.91 -21.79 -5.49
C THR A 144 -44.77 -22.81 -6.22
N GLY A 145 -44.22 -23.55 -7.19
CA GLY A 145 -44.92 -24.64 -7.87
C GLY A 145 -45.37 -25.74 -6.92
N ILE A 146 -44.51 -26.17 -5.99
CA ILE A 146 -44.83 -27.15 -4.95
C ILE A 146 -45.91 -26.60 -4.01
N ASP A 147 -45.82 -25.32 -3.63
CA ASP A 147 -46.79 -24.69 -2.75
C ASP A 147 -48.19 -24.66 -3.39
N LEU A 148 -48.29 -24.25 -4.66
CA LEU A 148 -49.53 -24.30 -5.45
C LEU A 148 -50.10 -25.71 -5.60
N MET A 149 -49.25 -26.72 -5.81
CA MET A 149 -49.68 -28.12 -5.86
C MET A 149 -50.27 -28.59 -4.52
N CYS A 150 -49.66 -28.18 -3.41
CA CYS A 150 -50.11 -28.49 -2.05
C CYS A 150 -51.39 -27.74 -1.67
N GLU A 151 -51.59 -26.50 -2.12
CA GLU A 151 -52.82 -25.75 -1.89
C GLU A 151 -54.03 -26.37 -2.60
N ASN A 152 -53.82 -26.89 -3.81
CA ASN A 152 -54.87 -27.53 -4.61
C ASN A 152 -55.36 -28.88 -4.05
N HIS A 153 -54.52 -29.59 -3.29
CA HIS A 153 -54.87 -30.90 -2.70
C HIS A 153 -54.61 -30.90 -1.20
N LYS A 154 -55.63 -30.69 -0.37
CA LYS A 154 -55.49 -30.53 1.09
C LYS A 154 -55.60 -31.86 1.84
N GLU A 155 -54.61 -32.73 1.66
CA GLU A 155 -54.46 -34.00 2.38
C GLU A 155 -53.40 -33.91 3.49
N THR A 156 -53.36 -34.92 4.36
CA THR A 156 -52.35 -35.02 5.43
C THR A 156 -50.93 -35.12 4.89
N LEU A 157 -50.73 -35.74 3.72
CA LEU A 157 -49.44 -35.88 3.06
C LEU A 157 -48.96 -34.55 2.47
N THR A 158 -49.80 -33.86 1.69
CA THR A 158 -49.46 -32.55 1.08
C THR A 158 -49.19 -31.49 2.13
N ARG A 159 -49.86 -31.53 3.29
CA ARG A 159 -49.53 -30.64 4.42
C ARG A 159 -48.12 -30.87 4.98
N ARG A 160 -47.62 -32.11 5.01
CA ARG A 160 -46.23 -32.40 5.42
C ARG A 160 -45.24 -31.94 4.37
N ILE A 161 -45.55 -32.13 3.08
CA ILE A 161 -44.72 -31.66 1.97
C ILE A 161 -44.60 -30.12 2.00
N ALA A 162 -45.70 -29.40 2.21
CA ALA A 162 -45.68 -27.94 2.32
C ALA A 162 -44.81 -27.43 3.48
N LEU A 163 -44.77 -28.15 4.62
CA LEU A 163 -43.89 -27.81 5.74
C LEU A 163 -42.40 -27.98 5.39
N GLU A 164 -42.04 -29.05 4.69
CA GLU A 164 -40.66 -29.23 4.21
C GLU A 164 -40.29 -28.21 3.13
N ASN A 165 -41.22 -27.89 2.23
CA ASN A 165 -41.03 -26.85 1.20
C ASN A 165 -40.74 -25.47 1.82
N ARG A 166 -41.45 -25.10 2.89
CA ARG A 166 -41.16 -23.88 3.66
C ARG A 166 -39.80 -23.88 4.34
N LYS A 167 -39.32 -25.04 4.80
CA LYS A 167 -37.95 -25.13 5.35
C LYS A 167 -36.91 -24.88 4.27
N ILE A 168 -37.12 -25.43 3.07
CA ILE A 168 -36.25 -25.20 1.91
C ILE A 168 -36.23 -23.72 1.57
N GLU A 169 -37.39 -23.07 1.50
CA GLU A 169 -37.50 -21.62 1.24
C GLU A 169 -36.70 -20.80 2.27
N ASN A 170 -36.84 -21.11 3.57
CA ASN A 170 -36.07 -20.45 4.63
C ASN A 170 -34.55 -20.65 4.47
N TYR A 171 -34.08 -21.83 4.06
CA TYR A 171 -32.66 -22.07 3.81
C TYR A 171 -32.13 -21.30 2.61
N VAL A 172 -32.95 -21.16 1.56
CA VAL A 172 -32.62 -20.36 0.36
C VAL A 172 -32.50 -18.88 0.73
N ASP A 173 -33.44 -18.35 1.51
CA ASP A 173 -33.39 -16.96 1.97
C ASP A 173 -32.20 -16.71 2.90
N MET A 174 -31.82 -17.67 3.76
CA MET A 174 -30.61 -17.59 4.58
C MET A 174 -29.34 -17.57 3.72
N ALA A 175 -29.26 -18.38 2.67
CA ALA A 175 -28.13 -18.38 1.74
C ALA A 175 -28.01 -17.04 0.99
N LEU A 176 -29.13 -16.47 0.55
CA LEU A 176 -29.17 -15.14 -0.07
C LEU A 176 -28.72 -14.05 0.90
N TYR A 177 -29.21 -14.09 2.14
CA TYR A 177 -28.80 -13.16 3.18
C TYR A 177 -27.30 -13.21 3.42
N TYR A 178 -26.72 -14.42 3.53
CA TYR A 178 -25.29 -14.59 3.74
C TYR A 178 -24.46 -14.06 2.56
N ALA A 179 -24.87 -14.34 1.32
CA ALA A 179 -24.21 -13.83 0.12
C ALA A 179 -24.22 -12.29 0.02
N ARG A 180 -25.20 -11.62 0.61
CA ARG A 180 -25.26 -10.14 0.70
C ARG A 180 -24.60 -9.57 1.96
N SER A 181 -24.24 -10.42 2.92
CA SER A 181 -23.90 -9.97 4.27
C SER A 181 -22.52 -9.30 4.42
N ASP A 182 -21.66 -9.37 3.40
CA ASP A 182 -20.43 -8.55 3.34
C ASP A 182 -20.76 -7.04 3.26
N GLU A 183 -21.99 -6.64 2.89
CA GLU A 183 -22.44 -5.25 2.71
C GLU A 183 -23.60 -4.80 3.64
N VAL A 184 -23.95 -5.53 4.72
CA VAL A 184 -25.10 -5.17 5.60
C VAL A 184 -25.01 -3.74 6.16
N TYR A 185 -23.82 -3.11 6.17
CA TYR A 185 -23.66 -1.71 6.54
C TYR A 185 -24.44 -0.70 5.68
N GLN A 186 -24.85 -1.03 4.45
CA GLN A 186 -25.58 -0.10 3.58
C GLN A 186 -27.11 -0.09 3.78
N ASP A 187 -27.70 -1.13 4.39
CA ASP A 187 -29.17 -1.28 4.48
C ASP A 187 -29.73 -0.96 5.89
N TYR A 188 -28.90 -0.44 6.80
CA TYR A 188 -29.37 0.05 8.10
C TYR A 188 -30.10 1.39 7.95
N MET A 189 -31.41 1.35 7.74
CA MET A 189 -32.27 2.49 8.07
C MET A 189 -32.41 2.61 9.59
N ILE A 190 -31.51 3.38 10.21
CA ILE A 190 -31.66 3.79 11.61
C ILE A 190 -32.91 4.68 11.71
N ARG A 191 -33.94 4.21 12.41
CA ARG A 191 -35.11 5.00 12.80
C ARG A 191 -35.08 5.20 14.30
N GLU A 192 -35.30 6.43 14.75
CA GLU A 192 -35.54 6.69 16.17
C GLU A 192 -36.81 5.96 16.61
N THR A 193 -36.68 5.16 17.66
CA THR A 193 -37.80 4.49 18.32
C THR A 193 -37.94 5.07 19.71
N ASP A 194 -39.12 5.60 20.00
CA ASP A 194 -39.44 6.06 21.35
C ASP A 194 -39.50 4.86 22.30
N LEU A 195 -38.63 4.86 23.30
CA LEU A 195 -38.53 3.79 24.29
C LEU A 195 -39.28 4.20 25.57
N GLY A 196 -40.56 4.56 25.42
CA GLY A 196 -41.52 4.73 26.52
C GLY A 196 -41.35 5.99 27.36
#